data_AF-A0A3D5YH59-F1
#
_entry.id   AF-A0A3D5YH59-F1
#
_cell.length_a   1.000
_cell.length_b   1.000
_cell.length_c   1.000
_cell.angle_alpha   90.00
_cell.angle_beta   90.00
_cell.angle_gamma   90.00
#
_symmetry.space_group_name_H-M   'P 1'
#
loop_
_entity.id
_entity.type
_entity.pdbx_description
1 polymer ?
#
loop_
_entity_poly.entity_id
_entity_poly.type
_entity_poly.pdbx_seq_one_letter_code
_entity_poly.pdbx_strand_id
1 'polypeptide(L)'
;MYLNASNNTVHAVQSYNNVYGMYLMGNRNILDDLQFYNNTSTAIQIQSASNNMLNNAQFSFNNDTNISLSSSHFNTLRNIQTSKCKNTSTNCY
;
A
#
# COMPACT_ATOMS: atom_id res chain seq x y z
N MET A 1 5.89 3.49 7.26
CA MET A 1 6.04 4.87 6.70
C MET A 1 4.72 5.61 6.82
N TYR A 2 4.72 6.89 7.22
CA TYR A 2 3.51 7.73 7.26
C TYR A 2 3.64 8.88 6.27
N LEU A 3 2.74 8.96 5.28
CA LEU A 3 2.73 9.99 4.24
C LEU A 3 1.44 10.80 4.31
N ASN A 4 1.52 11.95 4.97
CA ASN A 4 0.45 12.95 5.05
C ASN A 4 0.85 14.24 4.32
N ALA A 5 1.18 14.10 3.04
CA ALA A 5 1.50 15.20 2.14
C ALA A 5 0.92 14.88 0.76
N SER A 6 0.50 15.91 0.01
CA SER A 6 -0.14 15.75 -1.31
C SER A 6 0.76 16.22 -2.44
N ASN A 7 0.53 15.70 -3.65
CA ASN A 7 1.29 16.03 -4.87
C ASN A 7 2.79 15.65 -4.81
N ASN A 8 3.11 14.51 -4.23
CA ASN A 8 4.48 14.01 -4.13
C ASN A 8 4.70 12.83 -5.09
N THR A 9 5.97 12.62 -5.44
CA THR A 9 6.43 11.34 -5.99
C THR A 9 7.29 10.66 -4.95
N VAL A 10 6.96 9.41 -4.62
CA VAL A 10 7.77 8.55 -3.76
C VAL A 10 8.16 7.34 -4.59
N HIS A 11 9.46 7.07 -4.66
CA HIS A 11 10.03 6.05 -5.52
C HIS A 11 10.96 5.13 -4.74
N ALA A 12 11.02 3.85 -5.12
CA ALA A 12 11.91 2.84 -4.55
C ALA A 12 11.72 2.67 -3.03
N VAL A 13 10.50 2.33 -2.62
CA VAL A 13 10.17 2.12 -1.20
C VAL A 13 10.23 0.65 -0.87
N GLN A 14 10.96 0.31 0.19
CA GLN A 14 10.93 -1.01 0.79
C GLN A 14 10.46 -0.92 2.23
N SER A 15 9.59 -1.84 2.65
CA SER A 15 9.14 -1.93 4.04
C SER A 15 9.03 -3.39 4.49
N TYR A 16 9.75 -3.69 5.57
CA TYR A 16 9.92 -5.03 6.13
C TYR A 16 9.68 -5.04 7.65
N ASN A 17 8.97 -6.06 8.15
CA ASN A 17 8.75 -6.33 9.59
C ASN A 17 8.05 -5.19 10.36
N ASN A 18 7.07 -4.50 9.76
CA ASN A 18 6.29 -3.47 10.45
C ASN A 18 4.86 -3.95 10.77
N VAL A 19 4.13 -3.22 11.62
CA VAL A 19 2.67 -3.44 11.73
C VAL A 19 1.98 -2.95 10.46
N TYR A 20 2.27 -1.71 10.08
CA TYR A 20 1.85 -1.11 8.82
C TYR A 20 3.07 -0.81 7.96
N GLY A 21 3.04 -1.18 6.68
CA GLY A 21 4.13 -0.85 5.77
C GLY A 21 4.14 0.64 5.41
N MET A 22 3.03 1.11 4.84
CA MET A 22 2.78 2.50 4.49
C MET A 22 1.37 2.90 4.92
N TYR A 23 1.24 4.09 5.49
CA TYR A 23 -0.02 4.72 5.82
C TYR A 23 -0.11 6.06 5.08
N LEU A 24 -1.03 6.15 4.13
CA LEU A 24 -1.21 7.27 3.20
C LEU A 24 -2.48 8.04 3.51
N MET A 25 -2.32 9.34 3.82
CA MET A 25 -3.42 10.30 4.01
C MET A 25 -3.40 11.46 3.00
N GLY A 26 -2.31 11.57 2.22
CA GLY A 26 -2.18 12.57 1.18
C GLY A 26 -2.91 12.23 -0.11
N ASN A 27 -3.22 13.26 -0.91
CA ASN A 27 -3.88 13.12 -2.21
C ASN A 27 -2.90 13.30 -3.37
N ARG A 28 -3.24 12.76 -4.54
CA ARG A 28 -2.49 12.99 -5.80
C ARG A 28 -1.01 12.64 -5.72
N ASN A 29 -0.66 11.64 -4.93
CA ASN A 29 0.71 11.13 -4.87
C ASN A 29 0.91 10.03 -5.89
N ILE A 30 2.13 9.95 -6.40
CA ILE A 30 2.61 8.83 -7.21
C ILE A 30 3.56 8.02 -6.34
N LEU A 31 3.23 6.76 -6.11
CA LEU A 31 4.02 5.80 -5.38
C LEU A 31 4.48 4.75 -6.39
N ASP A 32 5.78 4.65 -6.64
CA ASP A 32 6.34 3.80 -7.69
C ASP A 32 7.51 2.96 -7.17
N ASP A 33 7.66 1.76 -7.73
CA ASP A 33 8.63 0.75 -7.31
C ASP A 33 8.56 0.46 -5.80
N LEU A 34 7.52 -0.28 -5.41
CA LEU A 34 7.19 -0.52 -4.01
C LEU A 34 7.34 -1.99 -3.64
N GLN A 35 7.99 -2.28 -2.52
CA GLN A 35 8.15 -3.64 -2.02
C GLN A 35 7.78 -3.73 -0.54
N PHE A 36 6.78 -4.56 -0.25
CA PHE A 36 6.27 -4.76 1.11
C PHE A 36 6.36 -6.23 1.50
N TYR A 37 7.09 -6.52 2.57
CA TYR A 37 7.33 -7.89 3.04
C TYR A 37 7.08 -8.02 4.56
N ASN A 38 6.36 -9.05 4.97
CA ASN A 38 6.14 -9.40 6.38
C ASN A 38 5.66 -8.24 7.27
N ASN A 39 4.71 -7.43 6.79
CA ASN A 39 4.06 -6.39 7.58
C ASN A 39 2.81 -6.96 8.25
N THR A 40 2.81 -7.10 9.57
CA THR A 40 1.89 -8.00 10.31
C THR A 40 0.42 -7.60 10.26
N SER A 41 0.06 -6.39 9.83
CA SER A 41 -1.31 -5.95 9.60
C SER A 41 -1.55 -5.57 8.14
N THR A 42 -1.41 -4.30 7.76
CA THR A 42 -1.64 -3.82 6.39
C THR A 42 -0.32 -3.36 5.75
N ALA A 43 0.02 -3.86 4.57
CA ALA A 43 1.19 -3.37 3.85
C ALA A 43 1.02 -1.92 3.37
N ILE A 44 -0.09 -1.57 2.71
CA ILE A 44 -0.45 -0.18 2.40
C ILE A 44 -1.87 0.12 2.86
N GLN A 45 -2.00 1.06 3.80
CA GLN A 45 -3.27 1.64 4.21
C GLN A 45 -3.44 3.01 3.55
N ILE A 46 -4.49 3.18 2.74
CA ILE A 46 -4.88 4.47 2.16
C ILE A 46 -6.16 4.91 2.88
N GLN A 47 -6.07 5.96 3.70
CA GLN A 47 -7.18 6.43 4.51
C GLN A 47 -7.49 7.90 4.23
N SER A 48 -8.75 8.19 3.86
CA SER A 48 -9.22 9.54 3.55
C SER A 48 -8.38 10.26 2.48
N ALA A 49 -7.82 9.47 1.56
CA ALA A 49 -6.86 9.90 0.55
C ALA A 49 -7.33 9.46 -0.84
N SER A 50 -7.27 10.37 -1.81
CA SER A 50 -7.87 10.18 -3.14
C SER A 50 -6.92 10.59 -4.27
N ASN A 51 -7.18 10.04 -5.46
CA ASN A 51 -6.42 10.32 -6.69
C ASN A 51 -4.94 9.93 -6.62
N ASN A 52 -4.57 8.96 -5.80
CA ASN A 52 -3.19 8.46 -5.74
C ASN A 52 -2.97 7.37 -6.79
N MET A 53 -1.72 7.23 -7.23
CA MET A 53 -1.29 6.18 -8.15
C MET A 53 -0.28 5.28 -7.44
N LEU A 54 -0.57 3.99 -7.36
CA LEU A 54 0.37 2.96 -6.93
C LEU A 54 0.81 2.19 -8.17
N ASN A 55 2.10 2.27 -8.47
CA ASN A 55 2.74 1.63 -9.61
C ASN A 55 3.77 0.61 -9.13
N ASN A 56 3.82 -0.53 -9.81
CA ASN A 56 4.90 -1.52 -9.65
C ASN A 56 5.09 -1.92 -8.18
N ALA A 57 4.01 -2.41 -7.57
CA ALA A 57 4.00 -2.76 -6.16
C ALA A 57 4.01 -4.28 -5.98
N GLN A 58 4.98 -4.78 -5.21
CA GLN A 58 5.14 -6.18 -4.87
C GLN A 58 4.86 -6.41 -3.39
N PHE A 59 3.95 -7.34 -3.10
CA PHE A 59 3.54 -7.73 -1.77
C PHE A 59 3.91 -9.19 -1.49
N SER A 60 4.87 -9.38 -0.60
CA SER A 60 5.44 -10.68 -0.27
C SER A 60 5.04 -11.08 1.14
N PHE A 61 4.51 -12.29 1.33
CA PHE A 61 4.39 -13.09 2.58
C PHE A 61 3.94 -12.37 3.88
N ASN A 62 3.03 -13.02 4.62
CA ASN A 62 2.67 -12.66 6.01
C ASN A 62 2.05 -11.27 6.26
N ASN A 63 1.67 -10.53 5.22
CA ASN A 63 0.73 -9.42 5.42
C ASN A 63 -0.68 -9.99 5.67
N ASP A 64 -1.40 -9.44 6.65
CA ASP A 64 -2.83 -9.78 6.83
C ASP A 64 -3.65 -9.15 5.70
N THR A 65 -3.31 -7.94 5.29
CA THR A 65 -3.88 -7.23 4.14
C THR A 65 -2.77 -6.56 3.32
N ASN A 66 -2.79 -6.70 2.00
CA ASN A 66 -1.80 -6.04 1.15
C ASN A 66 -2.15 -4.56 0.95
N ILE A 67 -3.34 -4.25 0.42
CA ILE A 67 -3.82 -2.89 0.24
C ILE A 67 -5.18 -2.73 0.92
N SER A 68 -5.29 -1.74 1.81
CA SER A 68 -6.55 -1.33 2.42
C SER A 68 -6.94 0.08 1.96
N LEU A 69 -8.17 0.23 1.49
CA LEU A 69 -8.76 1.47 1.00
C LEU A 69 -9.92 1.86 1.91
N SER A 70 -9.78 2.94 2.68
CA SER A 70 -10.80 3.43 3.61
C SER A 70 -11.14 4.89 3.33
N SER A 71 -12.41 5.17 3.03
CA SER A 71 -12.88 6.51 2.68
C SER A 71 -12.04 7.19 1.58
N SER A 72 -11.56 6.39 0.63
CA SER A 72 -10.58 6.76 -0.40
C SER A 72 -11.17 6.57 -1.79
N HIS A 73 -10.97 7.51 -2.71
CA HIS A 73 -11.62 7.49 -4.03
C HIS A 73 -10.63 7.71 -5.17
N PHE A 74 -10.94 7.17 -6.35
CA PHE A 74 -10.20 7.41 -7.59
C PHE A 74 -8.70 7.07 -7.52
N ASN A 75 -8.32 6.13 -6.67
CA ASN A 75 -6.94 5.64 -6.63
C ASN A 75 -6.72 4.66 -7.78
N THR A 76 -5.55 4.75 -8.41
CA THR A 76 -5.14 3.87 -9.51
C THR A 76 -4.13 2.86 -8.99
N LEU A 77 -4.42 1.58 -9.17
CA LEU A 77 -3.52 0.47 -8.84
C LEU A 77 -3.03 -0.16 -10.15
N ARG A 78 -1.73 -0.08 -10.45
CA ARG A 78 -1.14 -0.56 -11.70
C ARG A 78 0.07 -1.45 -11.43
N ASN A 79 0.12 -2.60 -12.11
CA ASN A 79 1.19 -3.59 -11.95
C ASN A 79 1.37 -4.04 -10.50
N ILE A 80 0.27 -4.47 -9.88
CA ILE A 80 0.26 -4.98 -8.51
C ILE A 80 0.52 -6.49 -8.52
N GLN A 81 1.54 -6.92 -7.82
CA GLN A 81 1.92 -8.32 -7.64
C GLN A 81 1.71 -8.73 -6.19
N THR A 82 0.83 -9.69 -5.95
CA THR A 82 0.55 -10.20 -4.61
C THR A 82 0.94 -11.67 -4.50
N SER A 83 1.51 -12.02 -3.35
CA SER A 83 1.59 -13.41 -2.89
C SER A 83 0.47 -13.68 -1.86
N LYS A 84 0.28 -14.95 -1.47
CA LYS A 84 -0.74 -15.33 -0.46
C LYS A 84 -0.61 -14.46 0.80
N CYS A 85 -1.69 -13.76 1.16
CA CYS A 85 -1.82 -13.12 2.48
C CYS A 85 -1.93 -14.19 3.57
N LYS A 86 -1.62 -13.80 4.81
CA LYS A 86 -1.67 -14.71 5.97
C LYS A 86 -3.08 -15.23 6.26
N ASN A 87 -4.10 -14.42 5.97
CA ASN A 87 -5.49 -14.73 6.28
C ASN A 87 -6.33 -14.82 4.99
N THR A 88 -6.87 -15.99 4.69
CA THR A 88 -7.63 -16.27 3.44
C THR A 88 -9.07 -15.76 3.47
N SER A 89 -9.49 -15.14 4.57
CA SER A 89 -10.83 -14.57 4.77
C SER A 89 -10.94 -13.10 4.36
N THR A 90 -9.81 -12.45 4.06
CA THR A 90 -9.73 -11.04 3.68
C THR A 90 -9.28 -10.96 2.22
N ASN A 91 -9.93 -10.10 1.43
CA ASN A 91 -9.57 -9.94 0.03
C ASN A 91 -8.12 -9.48 -0.09
N CYS A 92 -7.27 -10.34 -0.65
CA CYS A 92 -5.91 -9.99 -1.07
C CYS A 92 -5.96 -9.11 -2.31
N TYR A 93 -6.24 -7.82 -2.14
CA TYR A 93 -5.92 -6.80 -3.14
C TYR A 93 -4.56 -6.20 -2.84
#